data_AF-X1MY88-F1
#
_entry.id   AF-X1MY88-F1
#
_cell.length_a   1.000
_cell.length_b   1.000
_cell.length_c   1.000
_cell.angle_alpha   90.00
_cell.angle_beta   90.00
_cell.angle_gamma   90.00
#
_symmetry.space_group_name_H-M   'P 1'
#
loop_
_entity.id
_entity.type
_entity.pdbx_description
1 polymer ?
#
loop_
_entity_poly.entity_id
_entity_poly.type
_entity_poly.pdbx_seq_one_letter_code
_entity_poly.pdbx_strand_id
1 'polypeptide(L)'
;EPASEEGKIEWHNNETGTFPYGASVQVTAIPAEGYRFEKWSDEIVGGVSYNNPSYVQDMTEHRAVKCHFREVGEEPTFLDFAISAIDGQSVPLTEVIAKGEGETLKVAYSFKYKVISPITINIWASLYQVTRTEKAQTKATITLDAALDWETYEGEIDIVIGAVGSGVLYGVMLELPDYGVEDKIEDSVNVSAPPGMLESFAPLLMIGLMFGVVSMIMPKEGV
;
A
#
# COMPACT_ATOMS: atom_id res chain seq x y z
N GLU A 1 -17.75 15.35 34.55
CA GLU A 1 -18.72 15.10 33.46
C GLU A 1 -19.30 13.70 33.61
N PRO A 2 -20.56 13.46 33.22
CA PRO A 2 -21.09 12.10 33.10
C PRO A 2 -20.33 11.33 32.00
N ALA A 3 -20.45 10.01 32.01
CA ALA A 3 -19.98 9.17 30.92
C ALA A 3 -20.60 9.66 29.59
N SER A 4 -19.75 9.88 28.58
CA SER A 4 -20.19 9.99 27.19
C SER A 4 -20.30 8.59 26.59
N GLU A 5 -20.89 8.46 25.40
CA GLU A 5 -20.87 7.21 24.63
C GLU A 5 -19.42 6.76 24.31
N GLU A 6 -18.46 7.69 24.31
CA GLU A 6 -17.06 7.49 23.98
C GLU A 6 -16.20 7.02 25.18
N GLY A 7 -16.66 7.26 26.42
CA GLY A 7 -15.93 6.91 27.64
C GLY A 7 -16.30 7.74 28.87
N LYS A 8 -15.55 7.57 29.96
CA LYS A 8 -15.74 8.31 31.21
C LYS A 8 -14.43 8.79 31.83
N ILE A 9 -14.54 9.83 32.66
CA ILE A 9 -13.45 10.36 33.49
C ILE A 9 -13.68 9.89 34.93
N GLU A 10 -12.69 9.24 35.51
CA GLU A 10 -12.66 8.91 36.93
C GLU A 10 -11.70 9.82 37.68
N TRP A 11 -12.20 10.43 38.75
CA TRP A 11 -11.40 11.22 39.68
C TRP A 11 -11.06 10.34 40.89
N HIS A 12 -9.78 10.13 41.15
CA HIS A 12 -9.35 9.11 42.11
C HIS A 12 -9.90 9.38 43.54
N ASN A 13 -10.52 8.36 44.14
CA ASN A 13 -11.07 8.33 45.51
C ASN A 13 -12.11 9.41 45.85
N ASN A 14 -12.89 9.89 44.87
CA ASN A 14 -13.91 10.90 45.16
C ASN A 14 -15.19 10.77 44.34
N GLU A 15 -16.25 10.29 44.99
CA GLU A 15 -17.59 10.16 44.40
C GLU A 15 -18.36 11.50 44.37
N THR A 16 -17.92 12.50 45.15
CA THR A 16 -18.64 13.77 45.32
C THR A 16 -18.09 14.93 44.48
N GLY A 17 -16.95 14.73 43.80
CA GLY A 17 -16.27 15.78 43.05
C GLY A 17 -15.73 16.96 43.89
N THR A 18 -15.70 16.82 45.22
CA THR A 18 -15.17 17.84 46.16
C THR A 18 -13.78 17.45 46.68
N PHE A 19 -12.78 18.32 46.52
CA PHE A 19 -11.39 18.04 46.91
C PHE A 19 -10.88 19.05 47.95
N PRO A 20 -9.90 18.69 48.79
CA PRO A 20 -9.27 19.64 49.71
C PRO A 20 -8.67 20.84 48.97
N TYR A 21 -8.75 22.03 49.58
CA TYR A 21 -8.17 23.25 49.02
C TYR A 21 -6.66 23.07 48.78
N GLY A 22 -6.23 23.33 47.54
CA GLY A 22 -4.83 23.16 47.10
C GLY A 22 -4.40 21.72 46.85
N ALA A 23 -5.32 20.76 46.78
CA ALA A 23 -5.00 19.38 46.45
C ALA A 23 -4.47 19.20 45.02
N SER A 24 -3.66 18.17 44.83
CA SER A 24 -3.35 17.58 43.51
C SER A 24 -4.18 16.32 43.34
N VAL A 25 -4.91 16.23 42.24
CA VAL A 25 -5.90 15.18 41.99
C VAL A 25 -5.55 14.41 40.73
N GLN A 26 -5.49 13.09 40.84
CA GLN A 26 -5.32 12.20 39.69
C GLN A 26 -6.64 12.00 38.97
N VAL A 27 -6.59 12.07 37.65
CA VAL A 27 -7.70 11.75 36.74
C VAL A 27 -7.30 10.63 35.80
N THR A 28 -8.22 9.69 35.61
CA THR A 28 -8.06 8.53 34.72
C THR A 28 -9.16 8.53 33.68
N ALA A 29 -8.80 8.40 32.42
CA ALA A 29 -9.74 8.24 31.32
C ALA A 29 -10.00 6.76 31.13
N ILE A 30 -11.27 6.38 31.05
CA ILE A 30 -11.70 5.00 30.76
C ILE A 30 -12.49 5.06 29.47
N PRO A 31 -11.86 4.68 28.33
CA PRO A 31 -12.56 4.61 27.06
C PRO A 31 -13.71 3.59 27.11
N ALA A 32 -14.78 3.88 26.39
CA ALA A 32 -15.79 2.88 26.08
C ALA A 32 -15.26 1.84 25.08
N GLU A 33 -16.01 0.76 24.87
CA GLU A 33 -15.71 -0.21 23.83
C GLU A 33 -15.69 0.46 22.45
N GLY A 34 -14.68 0.15 21.62
CA GLY A 34 -14.50 0.80 20.33
C GLY A 34 -13.85 2.19 20.40
N TYR A 35 -13.36 2.63 21.55
CA TYR A 35 -12.67 3.91 21.73
C TYR A 35 -11.30 3.76 22.41
N ARG A 36 -10.42 4.73 22.18
CA ARG A 36 -9.14 4.89 22.88
C ARG A 36 -9.00 6.31 23.38
N PHE A 37 -8.26 6.45 24.48
CA PHE A 37 -7.84 7.75 24.96
C PHE A 37 -6.93 8.43 23.93
N GLU A 38 -7.24 9.68 23.57
CA GLU A 38 -6.41 10.50 22.70
C GLU A 38 -5.55 11.47 23.51
N LYS A 39 -6.18 12.28 24.38
CA LYS A 39 -5.51 13.30 25.20
C LYS A 39 -6.44 13.91 26.26
N TRP A 40 -5.84 14.55 27.25
CA TRP A 40 -6.47 15.53 28.12
C TRP A 40 -6.24 16.95 27.59
N SER A 41 -7.20 17.86 27.83
CA SER A 41 -7.03 19.30 27.64
C SER A 41 -7.63 20.11 28.79
N ASP A 42 -7.37 21.42 28.76
CA ASP A 42 -7.85 22.44 29.69
C ASP A 42 -7.10 22.42 31.03
N GLU A 43 -7.77 22.21 32.16
CA GLU A 43 -7.23 22.38 33.52
C GLU A 43 -6.30 21.23 33.97
N ILE A 44 -5.57 20.61 33.03
CA ILE A 44 -4.54 19.60 33.31
C ILE A 44 -3.16 20.26 33.45
N VAL A 45 -2.24 19.62 34.19
CA VAL A 45 -0.85 20.10 34.29
C VAL A 45 -0.23 20.23 32.90
N GLY A 46 0.17 21.44 32.53
CA GLY A 46 0.73 21.76 31.21
C GLY A 46 -0.31 22.03 30.11
N GLY A 47 -1.60 22.10 30.45
CA GLY A 47 -2.70 22.46 29.54
C GLY A 47 -3.13 21.35 28.57
N VAL A 48 -2.21 20.45 28.20
CA VAL A 48 -2.48 19.25 27.39
C VAL A 48 -1.64 18.09 27.92
N SER A 49 -2.20 16.88 27.95
CA SER A 49 -1.47 15.67 28.33
C SER A 49 -1.87 14.49 27.46
N TYR A 50 -0.88 13.76 26.94
CA TYR A 50 -1.06 12.50 26.21
C TYR A 50 -0.87 11.27 27.10
N ASN A 51 -0.70 11.47 28.40
CA ASN A 51 -0.57 10.40 29.37
C ASN A 51 -1.93 10.12 30.02
N ASN A 52 -2.20 8.84 30.27
CA ASN A 52 -3.34 8.40 31.07
C ASN A 52 -2.82 7.36 32.09
N PRO A 53 -2.92 7.63 33.41
CA PRO A 53 -3.58 8.77 34.06
C PRO A 53 -2.81 10.10 33.96
N SER A 54 -3.48 11.19 34.32
CA SER A 54 -2.92 12.55 34.42
C SER A 54 -3.35 13.26 35.71
N TYR A 55 -2.95 14.52 35.90
CA TYR A 55 -3.18 15.26 37.15
C TYR A 55 -3.71 16.69 36.93
N VAL A 56 -4.62 17.10 37.82
CA VAL A 56 -5.02 18.49 38.06
C VAL A 56 -4.33 18.95 39.34
N GLN A 57 -3.64 20.09 39.30
CA GLN A 57 -2.98 20.69 40.48
C GLN A 57 -3.76 21.92 40.97
N ASP A 58 -3.46 22.32 42.20
CA ASP A 58 -3.98 23.56 42.81
C ASP A 58 -5.51 23.69 42.72
N MET A 59 -6.21 22.71 43.31
CA MET A 59 -7.66 22.74 43.52
C MET A 59 -8.07 23.86 44.51
N THR A 60 -7.89 25.12 44.12
CA THR A 60 -8.25 26.32 44.90
C THR A 60 -9.62 26.87 44.52
N GLU A 61 -10.17 26.40 43.40
CA GLU A 61 -11.46 26.77 42.83
C GLU A 61 -12.06 25.58 42.04
N HIS A 62 -13.20 25.78 41.40
CA HIS A 62 -13.77 24.78 40.49
C HIS A 62 -12.90 24.61 39.25
N ARG A 63 -12.48 23.37 38.97
CA ARG A 63 -11.67 22.99 37.81
C ARG A 63 -12.50 22.13 36.86
N ALA A 64 -12.33 22.33 35.56
CA ALA A 64 -12.93 21.52 34.50
C ALA A 64 -11.84 20.95 33.59
N VAL A 65 -11.74 19.62 33.54
CA VAL A 65 -10.84 18.92 32.62
C VAL A 65 -11.67 18.34 31.48
N LYS A 66 -11.13 18.34 30.26
CA LYS A 66 -11.75 17.67 29.13
C LYS A 66 -10.91 16.46 28.72
N CYS A 67 -11.57 15.32 28.54
CA CYS A 67 -10.99 14.13 27.97
C CYS A 67 -11.43 14.00 26.51
N HIS A 68 -10.48 13.71 25.62
CA HIS A 68 -10.77 13.41 24.23
C HIS A 68 -10.55 11.92 24.01
N PHE A 69 -11.60 11.26 23.53
CA PHE A 69 -11.52 9.90 23.03
C PHE A 69 -11.52 9.94 21.51
N ARG A 70 -10.96 8.88 20.92
CA ARG A 70 -11.05 8.63 19.49
C ARG A 70 -11.57 7.22 19.31
N GLU A 71 -12.49 7.03 18.39
CA GLU A 71 -12.87 5.68 17.97
C GLU A 71 -11.60 4.89 17.63
N VAL A 72 -11.42 3.78 18.32
CA VAL A 72 -10.62 2.68 17.80
C VAL A 72 -11.50 2.08 16.73
N GLY A 73 -11.34 2.59 15.51
CA GLY A 73 -11.90 1.88 14.38
C GLY A 73 -11.43 0.44 14.43
N GLU A 74 -12.31 -0.49 14.03
CA GLU A 74 -11.80 -1.78 13.64
C GLU A 74 -10.67 -1.53 12.63
N GLU A 75 -9.51 -2.12 12.89
CA GLU A 75 -8.42 -2.10 11.92
C GLU A 75 -9.00 -2.53 10.56
N PRO A 76 -8.69 -1.83 9.47
CA PRO A 76 -9.16 -2.22 8.14
C PRO A 76 -8.91 -3.71 7.93
N THR A 77 -9.97 -4.46 7.66
CA THR A 77 -9.85 -5.90 7.39
C THR A 77 -9.94 -6.14 5.91
N PHE A 78 -9.06 -7.01 5.42
CA PHE A 78 -8.95 -7.38 4.01
C PHE A 78 -9.03 -8.90 3.88
N LEU A 79 -9.80 -9.39 2.91
CA LEU A 79 -9.93 -10.81 2.57
C LEU A 79 -9.96 -11.00 1.06
N ASP A 80 -9.81 -12.24 0.61
CA ASP A 80 -9.94 -12.64 -0.79
C ASP A 80 -9.08 -11.78 -1.74
N PHE A 81 -7.88 -11.38 -1.28
CA PHE A 81 -6.95 -10.60 -2.07
C PHE A 81 -6.47 -11.46 -3.24
N ALA A 82 -6.72 -10.98 -4.45
CA ALA A 82 -6.49 -11.72 -5.68
C ALA A 82 -5.93 -10.79 -6.76
N ILE A 83 -5.02 -11.33 -7.56
CA ILE A 83 -4.46 -10.63 -8.72
C ILE A 83 -4.62 -11.44 -10.02
N SER A 84 -4.79 -10.71 -11.12
CA SER A 84 -4.81 -11.25 -12.48
C SER A 84 -3.98 -10.37 -13.41
N ALA A 85 -3.26 -10.98 -14.35
CA ALA A 85 -2.50 -10.23 -15.35
C ALA A 85 -3.31 -10.08 -16.64
N ILE A 86 -3.21 -8.90 -17.25
CA ILE A 86 -3.68 -8.54 -18.61
C ILE A 86 -5.17 -8.81 -18.91
N ASP A 87 -5.89 -7.75 -19.27
CA ASP A 87 -7.23 -7.76 -19.89
C ASP A 87 -8.34 -8.53 -19.15
N GLY A 88 -8.21 -8.71 -17.83
CA GLY A 88 -9.25 -9.30 -16.97
C GLY A 88 -9.47 -10.80 -17.19
N GLN A 89 -8.54 -11.48 -17.85
CA GLN A 89 -8.65 -12.89 -18.17
C GLN A 89 -7.73 -13.69 -17.22
N SER A 90 -8.26 -14.74 -16.59
CA SER A 90 -7.54 -15.65 -15.66
C SER A 90 -6.50 -16.52 -16.38
N VAL A 91 -5.82 -15.98 -17.38
CA VAL A 91 -4.87 -16.71 -18.20
C VAL A 91 -3.64 -17.03 -17.35
N PRO A 92 -3.14 -18.28 -17.33
CA PRO A 92 -1.83 -18.56 -16.75
C PRO A 92 -0.81 -17.60 -17.37
N LEU A 93 0.05 -16.97 -16.55
CA LEU A 93 1.07 -16.00 -16.98
C LEU A 93 1.95 -16.51 -18.12
N THR A 94 2.00 -17.82 -18.33
CA THR A 94 2.62 -18.44 -19.52
C THR A 94 2.15 -17.87 -20.87
N GLU A 95 0.96 -17.26 -20.96
CA GLU A 95 0.45 -16.60 -22.19
C GLU A 95 0.65 -15.07 -22.21
N VAL A 96 1.27 -14.49 -21.17
CA VAL A 96 1.51 -13.03 -21.11
C VAL A 96 2.61 -12.62 -22.09
N ILE A 97 2.26 -11.64 -22.91
CA ILE A 97 3.02 -11.04 -24.02
C ILE A 97 4.48 -10.75 -23.61
N ALA A 98 5.44 -11.10 -24.46
CA ALA A 98 6.82 -10.64 -24.34
C ALA A 98 6.84 -9.10 -24.41
N LYS A 99 7.05 -8.47 -23.26
CA LYS A 99 7.17 -7.02 -23.15
C LYS A 99 8.64 -6.60 -23.06
N GLY A 100 8.97 -5.45 -23.62
CA GLY A 100 10.30 -4.85 -23.60
C GLY A 100 10.54 -3.94 -22.40
N GLU A 101 11.80 -3.58 -22.14
CA GLU A 101 12.14 -2.51 -21.21
C GLU A 101 11.43 -1.20 -21.60
N GLY A 102 10.86 -0.51 -20.61
CA GLY A 102 10.08 0.71 -20.79
C GLY A 102 8.62 0.48 -21.16
N GLU A 103 8.21 -0.75 -21.47
CA GLU A 103 6.80 -1.09 -21.65
C GLU A 103 6.08 -1.29 -20.32
N THR A 104 4.75 -1.21 -20.37
CA THR A 104 3.90 -1.34 -19.19
C THR A 104 3.24 -2.71 -19.14
N LEU A 105 3.30 -3.33 -17.97
CA LEU A 105 2.50 -4.49 -17.61
C LEU A 105 1.31 -4.04 -16.78
N LYS A 106 0.09 -4.21 -17.30
CA LYS A 106 -1.16 -3.92 -16.59
C LYS A 106 -1.57 -5.12 -15.73
N VAL A 107 -1.83 -4.86 -14.46
CA VAL A 107 -2.22 -5.85 -13.45
C VAL A 107 -3.58 -5.45 -12.89
N ALA A 108 -4.57 -6.31 -13.03
CA ALA A 108 -5.87 -6.14 -12.39
C ALA A 108 -5.88 -6.87 -11.04
N TYR A 109 -6.61 -6.34 -10.08
CA TYR A 109 -6.68 -6.91 -8.73
C TYR A 109 -8.04 -6.67 -8.08
N SER A 110 -8.36 -7.54 -7.13
CA SER A 110 -9.56 -7.41 -6.32
C SER A 110 -9.30 -7.83 -4.89
N PHE A 111 -10.07 -7.28 -3.96
CA PHE A 111 -10.13 -7.77 -2.58
C PHE A 111 -11.42 -7.36 -1.91
N LYS A 112 -11.79 -8.09 -0.86
CA LYS A 112 -12.87 -7.69 0.04
C LYS A 112 -12.34 -6.84 1.17
N TYR A 113 -13.10 -5.83 1.58
CA TYR A 113 -12.75 -4.95 2.68
C TYR A 113 -13.93 -4.66 3.61
N LYS A 114 -13.60 -4.34 4.86
CA LYS A 114 -14.49 -3.64 5.80
C LYS A 114 -13.70 -2.52 6.46
N VAL A 115 -14.24 -1.30 6.37
CA VAL A 115 -13.62 -0.09 6.92
C VAL A 115 -14.72 0.81 7.48
N ILE A 116 -14.60 1.24 8.73
CA ILE A 116 -15.69 1.99 9.38
C ILE A 116 -15.76 3.47 8.96
N SER A 117 -14.72 3.98 8.32
CA SER A 117 -14.63 5.34 7.78
C SER A 117 -13.78 5.33 6.50
N PRO A 118 -13.91 6.32 5.62
CA PRO A 118 -13.11 6.36 4.41
C PRO A 118 -11.61 6.44 4.73
N ILE A 119 -10.81 5.61 4.06
CA ILE A 119 -9.36 5.55 4.26
C ILE A 119 -8.62 5.60 2.93
N THR A 120 -7.41 6.15 2.95
CA THR A 120 -6.46 6.03 1.84
C THR A 120 -5.36 5.05 2.24
N ILE A 121 -5.13 4.04 1.41
CA ILE A 121 -4.13 2.98 1.66
C ILE A 121 -3.09 2.93 0.54
N ASN A 122 -1.89 2.46 0.89
CA ASN A 122 -0.84 2.20 -0.09
C ASN A 122 -1.06 0.86 -0.79
N ILE A 123 -0.74 0.81 -2.09
CA ILE A 123 -0.70 -0.42 -2.86
C ILE A 123 0.55 -0.45 -3.73
N TRP A 124 1.31 -1.54 -3.65
CA TRP A 124 2.57 -1.71 -4.39
C TRP A 124 2.46 -2.89 -5.35
N ALA A 125 2.88 -2.68 -6.60
CA ALA A 125 2.95 -3.71 -7.63
C ALA A 125 4.40 -3.89 -8.06
N SER A 126 4.90 -5.12 -7.98
CA SER A 126 6.31 -5.44 -8.16
C SER A 126 6.49 -6.53 -9.22
N LEU A 127 7.43 -6.31 -10.15
CA LEU A 127 7.98 -7.33 -11.04
C LEU A 127 9.29 -7.85 -10.42
N TYR A 128 9.34 -9.14 -10.07
CA TYR A 128 10.49 -9.75 -9.40
C TYR A 128 11.05 -10.93 -10.18
N GLN A 129 12.37 -11.05 -10.22
CA GLN A 129 13.02 -12.26 -10.73
C GLN A 129 12.83 -13.40 -9.73
N VAL A 130 12.77 -14.67 -10.15
CA VAL A 130 12.59 -15.84 -9.25
C VAL A 130 13.60 -15.91 -8.08
N THR A 131 14.77 -15.27 -8.21
CA THR A 131 15.71 -15.03 -7.08
C THR A 131 15.24 -13.99 -6.06
N ARG A 132 13.99 -13.53 -6.18
CA ARG A 132 13.36 -12.40 -5.47
C ARG A 132 14.14 -11.10 -5.54
N THR A 133 14.82 -10.87 -6.66
CA THR A 133 15.43 -9.58 -6.95
C THR A 133 14.40 -8.74 -7.70
N GLU A 134 13.94 -7.66 -7.06
CA GLU A 134 13.03 -6.68 -7.65
C GLU A 134 13.66 -6.04 -8.89
N LYS A 135 12.88 -5.93 -9.98
CA LYS A 135 13.31 -5.28 -11.23
C LYS A 135 12.54 -4.01 -11.54
N ALA A 136 11.28 -3.96 -11.12
CA ALA A 136 10.43 -2.79 -11.26
C ALA A 136 9.37 -2.81 -10.19
N GLN A 137 8.98 -1.63 -9.74
CA GLN A 137 7.90 -1.45 -8.78
C GLN A 137 7.14 -0.17 -9.06
N THR A 138 5.83 -0.24 -8.90
CA THR A 138 4.94 0.90 -8.92
C THR A 138 4.27 1.02 -7.55
N LYS A 139 4.28 2.24 -7.01
CA LYS A 139 3.64 2.57 -5.74
C LYS A 139 2.49 3.52 -6.02
N ALA A 140 1.32 3.16 -5.55
CA ALA A 140 0.12 3.98 -5.68
C ALA A 140 -0.63 4.05 -4.34
N THR A 141 -1.64 4.91 -4.31
CA THR A 141 -2.59 5.00 -3.22
C THR A 141 -4.00 4.81 -3.77
N ILE A 142 -4.84 4.10 -3.04
CA ILE A 142 -6.28 3.96 -3.34
C ILE A 142 -7.12 4.44 -2.16
N THR A 143 -8.32 4.91 -2.44
CA THR A 143 -9.28 5.33 -1.41
C THR A 143 -10.41 4.33 -1.33
N LEU A 144 -10.74 3.91 -0.11
CA LEU A 144 -11.86 3.04 0.20
C LEU A 144 -12.92 3.87 0.92
N ASP A 145 -14.18 3.71 0.52
CA ASP A 145 -15.31 4.29 1.22
C ASP A 145 -15.64 3.48 2.48
N ALA A 146 -16.40 4.07 3.41
CA ALA A 146 -16.86 3.36 4.58
C ALA A 146 -17.79 2.19 4.20
N ALA A 147 -17.47 1.00 4.69
CA ALA A 147 -18.20 -0.24 4.48
C ALA A 147 -18.24 -1.07 5.78
N LEU A 148 -19.41 -1.14 6.41
CA LEU A 148 -19.66 -1.96 7.62
C LEU A 148 -19.91 -3.44 7.26
N ASP A 149 -20.35 -3.70 6.04
CA ASP A 149 -20.46 -5.02 5.43
C ASP A 149 -19.32 -5.25 4.43
N TRP A 150 -19.11 -6.51 4.02
CA TRP A 150 -18.05 -6.85 3.07
C TRP A 150 -18.35 -6.22 1.71
N GLU A 151 -17.48 -5.32 1.27
CA GLU A 151 -17.49 -4.75 -0.07
C GLU A 151 -16.29 -5.25 -0.87
N THR A 152 -16.43 -5.32 -2.18
CA THR A 152 -15.33 -5.70 -3.09
C THR A 152 -14.76 -4.44 -3.73
N TYR A 153 -13.44 -4.27 -3.60
CA TYR A 153 -12.68 -3.32 -4.38
C TYR A 153 -12.09 -4.03 -5.60
N GLU A 154 -12.17 -3.40 -6.77
CA GLU A 154 -11.52 -3.82 -8.01
C GLU A 154 -10.69 -2.66 -8.55
N GLY A 155 -9.48 -2.96 -9.04
CA GLY A 155 -8.60 -1.93 -9.58
C GLY A 155 -7.59 -2.47 -10.57
N GLU A 156 -6.90 -1.54 -11.21
CA GLU A 156 -5.77 -1.81 -12.09
C GLU A 156 -4.54 -1.02 -11.65
N ILE A 157 -3.36 -1.60 -11.86
CA ILE A 157 -2.08 -0.94 -11.63
C ILE A 157 -1.10 -1.32 -12.73
N ASP A 158 -0.40 -0.32 -13.23
CA ASP A 158 0.53 -0.42 -14.34
C ASP A 158 1.96 -0.50 -13.79
N ILE A 159 2.71 -1.55 -14.13
CA ILE A 159 4.12 -1.70 -13.78
C ILE A 159 4.98 -1.34 -15.00
N VAL A 160 5.81 -0.30 -14.89
CA VAL A 160 6.80 0.04 -15.93
C VAL A 160 7.99 -0.91 -15.84
N ILE A 161 8.22 -1.69 -16.88
CA ILE A 161 9.26 -2.72 -16.91
C ILE A 161 10.65 -2.08 -16.97
N GLY A 162 11.49 -2.38 -15.98
CA GLY A 162 12.89 -1.97 -15.95
C GLY A 162 13.80 -2.86 -16.80
N ALA A 163 15.11 -2.75 -16.58
CA ALA A 163 16.08 -3.62 -17.25
C ALA A 163 15.87 -5.09 -16.86
N VAL A 164 15.43 -5.90 -17.83
CA VAL A 164 15.18 -7.34 -17.69
C VAL A 164 16.14 -8.16 -18.55
N GLY A 165 16.45 -9.38 -18.08
CA GLY A 165 17.28 -10.34 -18.81
C GLY A 165 16.46 -11.14 -19.80
N SER A 166 17.01 -11.37 -21.00
CA SER A 166 16.38 -12.23 -22.00
C SER A 166 16.35 -13.68 -21.52
N GLY A 167 15.21 -14.36 -21.70
CA GLY A 167 15.02 -15.75 -21.28
C GLY A 167 14.96 -15.95 -19.76
N VAL A 168 14.76 -14.88 -18.99
CA VAL A 168 14.59 -14.93 -17.54
C VAL A 168 13.10 -14.90 -17.20
N LEU A 169 12.70 -15.77 -16.28
CA LEU A 169 11.35 -15.81 -15.74
C LEU A 169 11.17 -14.78 -14.62
N TYR A 170 10.09 -14.00 -14.72
CA TYR A 170 9.70 -13.01 -13.73
C TYR A 170 8.34 -13.36 -13.14
N GLY A 171 8.14 -13.07 -11.86
CA GLY A 171 6.84 -13.12 -11.20
C GLY A 171 6.28 -11.72 -10.98
N VAL A 172 4.97 -11.65 -10.73
CA VAL A 172 4.25 -10.42 -10.37
C VAL A 172 3.73 -10.57 -8.95
N MET A 173 3.91 -9.52 -8.16
CA MET A 173 3.45 -9.45 -6.78
C MET A 173 2.70 -8.15 -6.56
N LEU A 174 1.61 -8.21 -5.80
CA LEU A 174 0.86 -7.05 -5.35
C LEU A 174 0.73 -7.08 -3.83
N GLU A 175 0.89 -5.92 -3.21
CA GLU A 175 1.01 -5.79 -1.75
C GLU A 175 0.20 -4.61 -1.24
N LEU A 176 -0.46 -4.81 -0.09
CA LEU A 176 -0.93 -3.76 0.81
C LEU A 176 0.07 -3.70 1.99
N PRO A 177 1.16 -2.92 1.85
CA PRO A 177 2.34 -3.04 2.73
C PRO A 177 2.04 -2.72 4.18
N ASP A 178 1.10 -1.79 4.43
CA ASP A 178 0.74 -1.36 5.77
C ASP A 178 -0.12 -2.39 6.52
N TYR A 179 -0.64 -3.39 5.80
CA TYR A 179 -1.58 -4.39 6.32
C TYR A 179 -1.03 -5.82 6.25
N GLY A 180 0.19 -6.00 5.73
CA GLY A 180 0.82 -7.31 5.60
C GLY A 180 0.06 -8.29 4.70
N VAL A 181 -0.78 -7.76 3.80
CA VAL A 181 -1.54 -8.54 2.81
C VAL A 181 -0.80 -8.48 1.49
N GLU A 182 -0.57 -9.64 0.90
CA GLU A 182 0.08 -9.78 -0.39
C GLU A 182 -0.53 -10.96 -1.15
N ASP A 183 -0.60 -10.85 -2.48
CA ASP A 183 -0.86 -11.98 -3.36
C ASP A 183 0.15 -11.98 -4.51
N LYS A 184 0.46 -13.19 -4.97
CA LYS A 184 1.57 -13.46 -5.89
C LYS A 184 1.06 -14.42 -6.93
N ILE A 185 1.34 -14.10 -8.19
CA ILE A 185 1.18 -15.10 -9.22
C ILE A 185 2.47 -15.91 -9.24
N GLU A 186 2.38 -17.16 -8.81
CA GLU A 186 3.51 -18.10 -8.83
C GLU A 186 3.89 -18.55 -10.25
N ASP A 187 2.97 -18.39 -11.19
CA ASP A 187 3.26 -18.53 -12.62
C ASP A 187 4.20 -17.42 -13.10
N SER A 188 4.86 -17.61 -14.24
CA SER A 188 5.93 -16.73 -14.70
C SER A 188 5.57 -15.95 -15.96
N VAL A 189 5.89 -14.66 -15.98
CA VAL A 189 5.91 -13.82 -17.17
C VAL A 189 7.27 -13.95 -17.87
N ASN A 190 7.24 -14.22 -19.18
CA ASN A 190 8.42 -14.04 -20.03
C ASN A 190 8.53 -12.56 -20.43
N VAL A 191 9.62 -11.93 -20.02
CA VAL A 191 9.93 -10.55 -20.43
C VAL A 191 11.10 -10.59 -21.41
N SER A 192 10.98 -9.90 -22.54
CA SER A 192 12.08 -9.82 -23.50
C SER A 192 13.01 -8.68 -23.11
N ALA A 193 14.33 -8.93 -23.09
CA ALA A 193 15.28 -7.82 -23.07
C ALA A 193 15.08 -6.94 -24.31
N PRO A 194 15.31 -5.62 -24.23
CA PRO A 194 15.29 -4.77 -25.41
C PRO A 194 16.23 -5.37 -26.48
N PRO A 195 15.86 -5.33 -27.78
CA PRO A 195 16.71 -5.84 -28.83
C PRO A 195 18.12 -5.25 -28.67
N GLY A 196 19.13 -6.10 -28.57
CA GLY A 196 20.51 -5.64 -28.55
C GLY A 196 20.74 -4.78 -29.79
N MET A 197 21.46 -3.65 -29.66
CA MET A 197 21.70 -2.71 -30.76
C MET A 197 22.08 -3.44 -32.07
N LEU A 198 22.87 -4.52 -31.99
CA LEU A 198 23.28 -5.34 -33.13
C LEU A 198 22.14 -6.13 -33.82
N GLU A 199 21.09 -6.57 -33.12
CA GLU A 199 19.96 -7.29 -33.72
C GLU A 199 19.03 -6.35 -34.50
N SER A 200 18.86 -5.11 -34.04
CA SER A 200 18.11 -4.08 -34.77
C SER A 200 18.77 -3.69 -36.11
N PHE A 201 20.10 -3.86 -36.21
CA PHE A 201 20.88 -3.62 -37.42
C PHE A 201 21.10 -4.89 -38.27
N ALA A 202 20.74 -6.08 -37.79
CA ALA A 202 20.94 -7.33 -38.52
C ALA A 202 20.23 -7.36 -39.90
N PRO A 203 19.00 -6.83 -40.07
CA PRO A 203 18.38 -6.76 -41.40
C PRO A 203 19.15 -5.82 -42.35
N LEU A 204 19.68 -4.70 -41.84
CA LEU A 204 20.46 -3.72 -42.63
C LEU A 204 21.86 -4.24 -43.01
N LEU A 205 22.52 -4.97 -42.11
CA LEU A 205 23.81 -5.62 -42.37
C LEU A 205 23.68 -6.75 -43.40
N MET A 206 22.61 -7.55 -43.34
CA MET A 206 22.32 -8.59 -44.35
C MET A 206 22.01 -7.99 -45.73
N ILE A 207 21.29 -6.86 -45.79
CA ILE A 207 21.08 -6.14 -47.06
C ILE A 207 22.41 -5.61 -47.61
N GLY A 208 23.26 -5.01 -46.77
CA GLY A 208 24.60 -4.54 -47.17
C GLY A 208 25.52 -5.66 -47.66
N LEU A 209 25.47 -6.84 -47.03
CA LEU A 209 26.22 -8.03 -47.45
C LEU A 209 25.69 -8.60 -48.78
N MET A 210 24.37 -8.70 -48.98
CA MET A 210 23.80 -9.17 -50.27
C MET A 210 24.19 -8.28 -51.46
N PHE A 211 24.26 -6.95 -51.30
CA PHE A 211 24.73 -6.04 -52.37
C PHE A 211 26.24 -6.14 -52.62
N GLY A 212 27.05 -6.47 -51.60
CA GLY A 212 28.49 -6.64 -51.73
C GLY A 212 28.90 -7.90 -52.50
N VAL A 213 28.19 -9.02 -52.31
CA VAL A 213 28.54 -10.29 -52.98
C VAL A 213 28.09 -10.32 -54.45
N VAL A 214 26.99 -9.64 -54.80
CA VAL A 214 26.53 -9.55 -56.22
C VAL A 214 27.49 -8.73 -57.10
N SER A 215 28.18 -7.72 -56.54
CA SER A 215 29.19 -6.95 -57.29
C SER A 215 30.49 -7.71 -57.56
N MET A 216 30.75 -8.84 -56.89
CA MET A 216 31.96 -9.66 -57.10
C MET A 216 31.73 -10.90 -57.99
N ILE A 217 30.49 -11.19 -58.41
CA ILE A 217 30.15 -12.36 -59.25
C ILE A 217 29.52 -11.90 -60.58
N MET A 218 30.09 -10.89 -61.22
CA MET A 218 29.97 -10.73 -62.67
C MET A 218 31.23 -11.30 -63.33
N PRO A 219 31.16 -12.47 -63.98
CA PRO A 219 32.22 -12.89 -64.87
C PRO A 219 31.95 -12.36 -66.28
N LYS A 220 33.06 -12.28 -67.03
CA LYS A 220 33.18 -12.24 -68.50
C LYS A 220 33.18 -10.84 -69.12
N GLU A 221 33.93 -10.58 -70.18
CA GLU A 221 34.89 -11.35 -70.98
C GLU A 221 35.61 -10.32 -71.85
N GLY A 222 36.80 -10.65 -72.34
CA GLY A 222 37.49 -9.83 -73.33
C GLY A 222 36.70 -9.66 -74.62
N VAL A 223 36.86 -8.49 -75.25
CA VAL A 223 37.56 -8.23 -76.52
C VAL A 223 38.08 -6.80 -76.45
#